data_AF-A0A9Q0I434-F1
#
_entry.id   AF-A0A9Q0I434-F1
#
_cell.length_a   1.000
_cell.length_b   1.000
_cell.length_c   1.000
_cell.angle_alpha   90.00
_cell.angle_beta   90.00
_cell.angle_gamma   90.00
#
_symmetry.space_group_name_H-M   'P 1'
#
loop_
_entity.id
_entity.type
_entity.pdbx_description
1 polymer ?
#
loop_
_entity_poly.entity_id
_entity_poly.type
_entity_poly.pdbx_seq_one_letter_code
_entity_poly.pdbx_strand_id
1 'polypeptide(L)'
;LPGPQPGGDGVRLALKAIWTKNSGHLTASQQEQLWELLREFKDSFALGEEEVVITHLAQHEIDTENAQPIKCWPRRLPLTRQEACDQA
;
A
#
# COMPACT_ATOMS: atom_id res chain seq x y z
N LEU A 1 9.41 -1.05 12.13
CA LEU A 1 10.23 -1.64 11.04
C LEU A 1 9.66 -1.10 9.74
N PRO A 2 10.48 -0.55 8.82
CA PRO A 2 9.99 -0.21 7.49
C PRO A 2 9.40 -1.48 6.86
N GLY A 3 8.27 -1.34 6.15
CA GLY A 3 7.62 -2.44 5.44
C GLY A 3 8.56 -3.08 4.40
N PRO A 4 8.17 -4.22 3.81
CA PRO A 4 8.93 -4.83 2.73
C PRO A 4 9.03 -3.84 1.57
N GLN A 5 10.21 -3.24 1.40
CA GLN A 5 10.48 -2.34 0.28
C GLN A 5 10.62 -3.21 -0.97
N PRO A 6 9.83 -3.00 -2.03
CA PRO A 6 10.09 -3.68 -3.30
C PRO A 6 11.53 -3.38 -3.73
N GLY A 7 12.28 -4.42 -4.12
CA GLY A 7 13.66 -4.26 -4.60
C GLY A 7 13.72 -3.18 -5.69
N GLY A 8 14.84 -2.45 -5.77
CA GLY A 8 14.96 -1.26 -6.63
C GLY A 8 14.62 -1.48 -8.11
N ASP A 9 14.73 -2.72 -8.60
CA ASP A 9 14.36 -3.12 -9.95
C ASP A 9 12.83 -3.26 -10.16
N GLY A 10 12.09 -3.65 -9.11
CA GLY A 10 10.63 -3.78 -9.13
C GLY A 10 9.92 -2.41 -9.23
N VAL A 11 10.41 -1.42 -8.48
CA VAL A 11 9.90 -0.03 -8.52
C VAL A 11 10.01 0.55 -9.94
N ARG A 12 11.16 0.38 -10.59
CA ARG A 12 11.38 0.89 -11.96
C ARG A 12 10.46 0.21 -12.97
N LEU A 13 10.22 -1.10 -12.82
CA LEU A 13 9.32 -1.84 -13.68
C LEU A 13 7.87 -1.37 -13.52
N ALA A 14 7.42 -1.15 -12.29
CA ALA A 14 6.08 -0.64 -11.98
C ALA A 14 5.85 0.76 -12.55
N LEU A 15 6.79 1.70 -12.35
CA LEU A 15 6.70 3.05 -12.92
C LEU A 15 6.67 3.01 -14.45
N LYS A 16 7.46 2.14 -15.08
CA LYS A 16 7.44 1.95 -16.53
C LYS A 16 6.09 1.40 -17.01
N ALA A 17 5.45 0.50 -16.26
CA ALA A 17 4.12 0.00 -16.57
C ALA A 17 3.07 1.10 -16.49
N ILE A 18 3.11 1.95 -15.46
CA ILE A 18 2.22 3.12 -15.32
C ILE A 18 2.43 4.08 -16.49
N TRP A 19 3.68 4.44 -16.79
CA TRP A 19 4.00 5.33 -17.90
C TRP A 19 3.46 4.80 -19.23
N THR A 20 3.71 3.51 -19.54
CA THR A 20 3.27 2.88 -20.80
C THR A 20 1.75 2.86 -20.94
N LYS A 21 1.01 2.61 -19.85
CA LYS A 21 -0.45 2.61 -19.85
C LYS A 21 -1.04 4.00 -20.10
N ASN A 22 -0.36 5.07 -19.68
CA ASN A 22 -0.91 6.43 -19.65
C ASN A 22 -0.32 7.35 -20.74
N SER A 23 0.74 6.96 -21.45
CA SER A 23 1.44 7.82 -22.41
C SER A 23 0.85 7.84 -23.84
N GLY A 24 -0.04 6.90 -24.18
CA GLY A 24 -0.49 6.70 -25.57
C GLY A 24 -1.24 7.86 -26.24
N HIS A 25 -1.81 8.78 -25.45
CA HIS A 25 -2.54 9.96 -25.95
C HIS A 25 -1.79 11.27 -25.67
N LEU A 26 -0.58 11.21 -25.14
CA LEU A 26 0.22 12.37 -24.74
C LEU A 26 1.20 12.77 -25.85
N THR A 27 1.46 14.07 -25.97
CA THR A 27 2.57 14.59 -26.78
C THR A 27 3.92 14.20 -26.20
N ALA A 28 5.00 14.24 -27.00
CA ALA A 28 6.35 13.90 -26.53
C ALA A 28 6.77 14.68 -25.27
N SER A 29 6.48 15.98 -25.21
CA SER A 29 6.76 16.81 -24.03
C SER A 29 5.97 16.37 -22.80
N GLN A 30 4.70 16.00 -22.97
CA GLN A 30 3.87 15.52 -21.86
C GLN A 30 4.30 14.12 -21.38
N GLN A 31 4.77 13.26 -22.29
CA GLN A 31 5.31 11.96 -21.93
C GLN A 31 6.57 12.08 -21.07
N GLU A 32 7.42 13.06 -21.37
CA GLU A 32 8.63 13.35 -20.60
C GLU A 32 8.28 13.92 -19.22
N GLN A 33 7.35 14.89 -19.15
CA GLN A 33 6.84 15.42 -17.88
C GLN A 33 6.21 14.34 -17.00
N LEU A 34 5.44 13.42 -17.59
CA LEU A 34 4.86 12.29 -16.87
C LEU A 34 5.95 11.38 -16.29
N TRP A 35 7.01 11.10 -17.05
CA TRP A 35 8.12 10.28 -16.57
C TRP A 35 8.89 10.94 -15.41
N GLU A 36 9.12 12.25 -15.49
CA GLU A 36 9.76 13.00 -14.41
C GLU A 36 8.92 12.99 -13.14
N LEU A 37 7.61 13.25 -13.24
CA LEU A 37 6.68 13.20 -12.13
C LEU A 37 6.66 11.83 -11.46
N LEU A 38 6.56 10.76 -12.24
CA LEU A 38 6.57 9.39 -11.74
C LEU A 38 7.88 9.03 -11.02
N ARG A 39 9.01 9.55 -11.50
CA ARG A 39 10.32 9.31 -10.88
C ARG A 39 10.51 10.12 -9.59
N GLU A 40 10.05 11.37 -9.58
CA GLU A 40 10.19 12.28 -8.44
C GLU A 40 9.30 11.87 -7.27
N PHE A 41 8.05 11.50 -7.55
CA PHE A 41 7.05 11.15 -6.53
C PHE A 41 6.81 9.64 -6.45
N LYS A 42 7.81 8.83 -6.77
CA LYS A 42 7.71 7.36 -6.82
C LYS A 42 7.15 6.74 -5.52
N ASP A 43 7.45 7.34 -4.37
CA ASP A 43 7.05 6.86 -3.03
C ASP A 43 5.63 7.32 -2.65
N SER A 44 4.97 8.13 -3.49
CA SER A 44 3.59 8.58 -3.31
C SER A 44 2.56 7.68 -4.00
N PHE A 45 3.00 6.76 -4.85
CA PHE A 45 2.13 5.83 -5.57
C PHE A 45 2.19 4.45 -4.92
N ALA A 46 1.04 3.80 -4.79
CA ALA A 46 0.99 2.37 -4.53
C ALA A 46 1.35 1.63 -5.83
N LEU A 47 2.56 1.11 -5.91
CA LEU A 47 3.13 0.42 -7.07
C LEU A 47 2.74 -1.06 -7.12
N GLY A 48 2.15 -1.59 -6.04
CA GLY A 48 1.61 -2.94 -5.96
C GLY A 48 0.50 -3.06 -4.91
N GLU A 49 -0.33 -4.10 -5.03
CA GLU A 49 -1.45 -4.36 -4.12
C GLU A 49 -0.99 -4.76 -2.71
N GLU A 50 0.22 -5.29 -2.58
CA GLU A 50 0.83 -5.65 -1.28
C GLU A 50 1.59 -4.49 -0.61
N GLU A 51 1.64 -3.30 -1.23
CA GLU A 51 2.40 -2.17 -0.70
C GLU A 51 1.66 -1.51 0.48
N VAL A 52 1.94 -2.00 1.68
CA VAL A 52 1.43 -1.42 2.93
C VAL A 52 2.38 -0.32 3.42
N VAL A 53 1.88 0.91 3.46
CA VAL A 53 2.64 2.08 3.93
C VAL A 53 2.29 2.38 5.39
N ILE A 54 3.31 2.64 6.20
CA ILE A 54 3.15 3.14 7.58
C ILE A 54 3.50 4.62 7.64
N THR A 55 2.80 5.38 8.48
CA THR A 55 3.15 6.77 8.79
C THR A 55 3.40 6.93 10.28
N HIS A 56 4.40 7.74 10.62
CA HIS A 56 4.70 8.15 11.99
C HIS A 56 4.20 9.57 12.30
N LEU A 57 3.47 10.20 11.37
CA LEU A 57 3.02 11.58 11.52
C LEU A 57 2.02 11.77 12.67
N ALA A 58 1.19 10.75 12.91
CA ALA A 58 0.24 10.74 14.00
C ALA A 58 0.22 9.35 14.63
N GLN A 59 0.39 9.32 15.95
CA GLN A 59 0.19 8.12 16.76
C GLN A 59 -0.91 8.45 17.76
N HIS A 60 -1.97 7.65 17.78
CA HIS A 60 -3.06 7.81 18.73
C HIS A 60 -2.78 6.94 19.96
N GLU A 61 -2.80 7.56 21.12
CA GLU A 61 -2.92 6.84 22.39
C GLU A 61 -4.39 6.46 22.59
N ILE A 62 -4.64 5.18 22.85
CA ILE A 62 -5.99 4.70 23.18
C ILE A 62 -6.15 4.84 24.69
N ASP A 63 -6.85 5.88 25.13
CA ASP A 63 -7.18 6.08 26.55
C ASP A 63 -8.25 5.07 26.98
N THR A 64 -7.84 4.08 27.77
CA THR A 64 -8.75 3.09 28.38
C THR A 64 -9.18 3.47 29.79
N GLU A 65 -8.79 4.66 30.28
CA GLU A 65 -8.98 5.10 31.66
C GLU A 65 -8.57 4.01 32.67
N ASN A 66 -9.52 3.58 33.52
CA ASN A 66 -9.34 2.53 34.51
C ASN A 66 -9.92 1.17 34.08
N ALA A 67 -10.30 1.01 32.81
CA ALA A 67 -10.88 -0.23 32.31
C ALA A 67 -9.85 -1.36 32.39
N GLN A 68 -10.22 -2.46 33.05
CA GLN A 68 -9.35 -3.63 33.13
C GLN A 68 -9.38 -4.44 31.83
N PRO A 69 -8.26 -5.06 31.40
CA PRO A 69 -8.24 -5.92 30.24
C PRO A 69 -9.26 -7.07 30.35
N ILE A 70 -10.04 -7.28 29.28
CA ILE A 70 -11.05 -8.34 29.23
C ILE A 70 -10.54 -9.47 28.34
N LYS A 71 -10.50 -10.69 28.89
CA LYS A 71 -10.19 -11.90 28.12
C LYS A 71 -11.47 -12.47 27.51
N CYS A 72 -11.59 -12.37 26.20
CA CYS A 72 -12.68 -12.98 25.43
C CYS A 72 -12.17 -14.20 24.65
N TRP A 73 -12.89 -15.31 24.70
CA TRP A 73 -12.59 -16.47 23.86
C TRP A 73 -13.01 -16.16 22.41
N PRO A 74 -12.15 -16.43 21.40
CA PRO A 74 -12.52 -16.28 20.00
C PRO A 74 -13.78 -17.09 19.68
N ARG A 75 -14.70 -16.50 18.90
CA ARG A 75 -15.89 -17.21 18.43
C ARG A 75 -15.49 -18.15 17.30
N ARG A 76 -16.15 -19.31 17.20
CA ARG A 76 -15.95 -20.24 16.07
C ARG A 76 -16.33 -19.54 14.76
N LEU A 77 -15.40 -19.51 13.80
CA LEU A 77 -15.67 -19.04 12.44
C LEU A 77 -16.42 -20.14 11.67
N PRO A 78 -17.59 -19.87 11.06
CA PRO A 78 -18.28 -20.84 10.22
C PRO A 78 -17.39 -21.29 9.05
N LEU A 79 -17.43 -22.58 8.70
CA LEU A 79 -16.62 -23.15 7.60
C LEU A 79 -16.81 -22.38 6.29
N THR A 80 -18.03 -21.93 6.00
CA THR A 80 -18.38 -21.15 4.81
C THR A 80 -17.70 -19.78 4.72
N ARG A 81 -17.09 -19.30 5.81
CA ARG A 81 -16.37 -18.02 5.88
C ARG A 81 -14.89 -18.17 6.19
N GLN A 82 -14.37 -19.41 6.31
CA GLN A 82 -12.96 -19.64 6.61
C GLN A 82 -12.08 -19.13 5.47
N GLU A 83 -12.34 -19.59 4.24
CA GLU A 83 -11.57 -19.19 3.06
C GLU A 83 -11.57 -17.67 2.86
N ALA A 84 -12.71 -17.01 3.02
CA ALA A 84 -12.79 -15.55 2.89
C ALA A 84 -12.01 -14.79 3.99
N CYS A 85 -11.84 -15.39 5.17
CA CYS A 85 -11.09 -14.78 6.27
C CYS A 85 -9.59 -15.05 6.15
N ASP A 86 -9.21 -16.21 5.59
CA ASP A 86 -7.81 -16.60 5.39
C ASP A 86 -7.18 -15.88 4.18
N GLN A 87 -8.01 -15.40 3.25
CA GLN A 87 -7.61 -14.67 2.04
C GLN A 87 -7.76 -13.14 2.16
N ALA A 88 -8.17 -12.64 3.34
CA ALA A 88 -8.33 -11.21 3.62
C ALA A 88 -7.04 -10.58 4.15
#